data_AF-A0A090SYI1-F1
#
_entry.id   AF-A0A090SYI1-F1
#
_cell.length_a   1.000
_cell.length_b   1.000
_cell.length_c   1.000
_cell.angle_alpha   90.00
_cell.angle_beta   90.00
_cell.angle_gamma   90.00
#
_symmetry.space_group_name_H-M   'P 1'
#
loop_
_entity.id
_entity.type
_entity.pdbx_description
1 polymer ?
#
loop_
_entity_poly.entity_id
_entity_poly.type
_entity_poly.pdbx_seq_one_letter_code
_entity_poly.pdbx_strand_id
1 'polypeptide(L)'
;MSQLRQGVQLSSGLVANFDFLDSKWQTGDQHQRQVIAANELKRLIAQLANQVEGIFRLSPATREKLLADTLMEMLLRGLKHMVASELLPAEHMHPTFAHELQHWQQTLNLPITRFGRLEVDNQGEHYIQRRSCCMHYKRADGGYCQGCPNAPLSK
;
A
#
# COMPACT_ATOMS: atom_id res chain seq x y z
N MET A 1 13.25 -7.62 15.06
CA MET A 1 12.16 -8.15 14.22
C MET A 1 10.86 -7.67 14.82
N SER A 2 10.18 -6.73 14.16
CA SER A 2 8.83 -6.29 14.57
C SER A 2 7.87 -7.46 14.48
N GLN A 3 6.97 -7.61 15.45
CA GLN A 3 6.00 -8.70 15.48
C GLN A 3 4.59 -8.12 15.26
N LEU A 4 3.96 -8.47 14.14
CA LEU A 4 2.54 -8.22 13.96
C LEU A 4 1.78 -9.14 14.92
N ARG A 5 1.06 -8.58 15.89
CA ARG A 5 0.18 -9.33 16.79
C ARG A 5 -1.25 -9.12 16.35
N GLN A 6 -1.76 -10.07 15.57
CA GLN A 6 -3.16 -10.04 15.17
C GLN A 6 -4.03 -10.50 16.35
N GLY A 7 -4.72 -9.55 16.99
CA GLY A 7 -5.75 -9.82 17.98
C GLY A 7 -7.13 -9.77 17.34
N VAL A 8 -8.00 -10.73 17.66
CA VAL A 8 -9.41 -10.71 17.23
C VAL A 8 -10.25 -10.22 18.39
N GLN A 9 -10.73 -8.96 18.30
CA GLN A 9 -11.75 -8.46 19.22
C GLN A 9 -13.13 -8.68 18.58
N LEU A 10 -13.84 -9.69 19.08
CA LEU A 10 -15.09 -10.20 18.50
C LEU A 10 -16.27 -9.23 18.63
N SER A 11 -16.19 -8.22 19.50
CA SER A 11 -17.26 -7.22 19.72
C SER A 11 -17.16 -5.97 18.85
N SER A 12 -15.97 -5.63 18.33
CA SER A 12 -15.73 -4.40 17.55
C SER A 12 -15.27 -4.63 16.11
N GLY A 13 -15.02 -5.88 15.72
CA GLY A 13 -14.57 -6.21 14.38
C GLY A 13 -13.11 -5.83 14.15
N LEU A 14 -12.20 -6.65 14.70
CA LEU A 14 -10.77 -6.72 14.33
C LEU A 14 -9.93 -5.45 14.59
N VAL A 15 -9.09 -5.48 15.63
CA VAL A 15 -8.06 -4.47 15.87
C VAL A 15 -6.69 -5.16 15.79
N ALA A 16 -5.97 -4.91 14.71
CA ALA A 16 -4.56 -5.28 14.63
C ALA A 16 -3.76 -4.22 15.41
N ASN A 17 -3.24 -4.59 16.58
CA ASN A 17 -2.24 -3.78 17.26
C ASN A 17 -0.87 -4.12 16.67
N PHE A 18 -0.11 -3.08 16.32
CA PHE A 18 1.30 -3.21 16.02
C PHE A 18 2.08 -2.68 17.21
N ASP A 19 2.83 -3.55 17.86
CA ASP A 19 3.82 -3.13 18.84
C ASP A 19 5.15 -2.97 18.12
N PHE A 20 5.66 -1.75 18.10
CA PHE A 20 7.08 -1.55 17.84
C PHE A 20 7.80 -2.00 19.10
N LEU A 21 8.43 -3.17 19.05
CA LEU A 21 9.46 -3.51 20.04
C LEU A 21 10.47 -2.36 20.07
N ASP A 22 11.07 -2.08 21.24
CA ASP A 22 12.23 -1.19 21.47
C ASP A 22 13.47 -1.64 20.69
N SER A 23 13.28 -1.87 19.41
CA SER A 23 14.28 -2.28 18.46
C SER A 23 15.07 -1.05 18.05
N LYS A 24 16.36 -1.28 17.87
CA LYS A 24 17.34 -0.29 17.43
C LYS A 24 16.79 0.47 16.21
N TRP A 25 16.39 1.73 16.44
CA TRP A 25 16.07 2.67 15.39
C TRP A 25 17.19 2.65 14.35
N GLN A 26 16.83 2.45 13.09
CA GLN A 26 17.78 2.44 12.01
C GLN A 26 18.03 3.88 11.56
N THR A 27 19.27 4.34 11.71
CA THR A 27 19.72 5.66 11.26
C THR A 27 20.40 5.57 9.90
N GLY A 28 20.32 6.63 9.12
CA GLY A 28 20.93 6.72 7.80
C GLY A 28 20.32 7.89 7.04
N ASP A 29 20.83 8.17 5.84
CA ASP A 29 20.16 9.11 4.93
C ASP A 29 18.81 8.54 4.44
N GLN A 30 18.02 9.36 3.74
CA GLN A 30 16.70 8.96 3.25
C GLN A 30 16.76 7.70 2.37
N HIS A 31 17.75 7.62 1.48
CA HIS A 31 17.92 6.50 0.57
C HIS A 31 18.26 5.20 1.33
N GLN A 32 19.18 5.26 2.29
CA GLN A 32 19.52 4.13 3.15
C GLN A 32 18.30 3.62 3.92
N ARG A 33 17.51 4.52 4.52
CA ARG A 33 16.30 4.15 5.26
C ARG A 33 15.25 3.53 4.33
N GLN A 34 15.10 4.04 3.12
CA GLN A 34 14.19 3.50 2.11
C GLN A 34 14.61 2.09 1.65
N VAL A 35 15.90 1.86 1.42
CA VAL A 35 16.44 0.52 1.10
C VAL A 35 16.16 -0.48 2.21
N ILE A 36 16.38 -0.09 3.47
CA ILE A 36 16.09 -0.94 4.63
C ILE A 36 14.59 -1.27 4.67
N ALA A 37 13.72 -0.26 4.59
CA ALA A 37 12.27 -0.45 4.63
C ALA A 37 11.77 -1.33 3.47
N ALA A 38 12.28 -1.13 2.26
CA ALA A 38 11.97 -1.96 1.10
C ALA A 38 12.34 -3.43 1.31
N ASN A 39 13.51 -3.70 1.89
CA ASN A 39 13.95 -5.06 2.19
C ASN A 39 13.09 -5.73 3.27
N GLU A 40 12.70 -5.00 4.31
CA GLU A 40 11.79 -5.49 5.34
C GLU A 40 10.40 -5.81 4.75
N LEU A 41 9.85 -4.94 3.89
CA LEU A 41 8.57 -5.17 3.21
C LEU A 41 8.60 -6.42 2.32
N LYS A 42 9.65 -6.59 1.50
CA LYS A 42 9.82 -7.80 0.67
C LYS A 42 9.85 -9.06 1.53
N ARG A 43 10.57 -9.03 2.65
CA ARG A 43 10.66 -10.16 3.58
C ARG A 43 9.30 -10.47 4.21
N LEU A 44 8.59 -9.46 4.69
CA LEU A 44 7.27 -9.62 5.29
C LEU A 44 6.28 -10.25 4.29
N ILE A 45 6.25 -9.78 3.05
CA ILE A 45 5.36 -10.32 2.03
C ILE A 45 5.73 -11.75 1.65
N ALA A 46 7.02 -12.07 1.55
CA ALA A 46 7.45 -13.44 1.32
C ALA A 46 7.01 -14.38 2.46
N GLN A 47 7.15 -13.94 3.72
CA GLN A 47 6.69 -14.70 4.88
C GLN A 47 5.18 -14.90 4.88
N LEU A 48 4.39 -13.84 4.63
CA LEU A 48 2.93 -13.94 4.55
C LEU A 48 2.49 -14.84 3.40
N ALA A 49 3.16 -14.74 2.24
CA ALA A 49 2.89 -15.62 1.10
C ALA A 49 3.11 -17.10 1.45
N ASN A 50 4.21 -17.42 2.13
CA ASN A 50 4.51 -18.78 2.56
C ASN A 50 3.48 -19.30 3.58
N GLN A 51 2.94 -18.44 4.46
CA GLN A 51 1.90 -18.84 5.40
C GLN A 51 0.58 -19.20 4.72
N VAL A 52 0.23 -18.53 3.62
CA VAL A 52 -1.04 -18.76 2.90
C VAL A 52 -0.93 -19.76 1.75
N GLU A 53 0.27 -20.16 1.35
CA GLU A 53 0.51 -21.05 0.21
C GLU A 53 -0.22 -22.41 0.33
N GLY A 54 -0.38 -22.90 1.55
CA GLY A 54 -1.14 -24.13 1.84
C GLY A 54 -2.66 -23.98 1.73
N ILE A 55 -3.19 -22.76 1.66
CA ILE A 55 -4.62 -22.45 1.59
C ILE A 55 -4.99 -22.08 0.14
N PHE A 56 -4.20 -21.22 -0.49
CA PHE A 56 -4.40 -20.82 -1.88
C PHE A 56 -3.07 -20.45 -2.56
N ARG A 57 -3.04 -20.57 -3.88
CA ARG A 57 -1.87 -20.18 -4.68
C ARG A 57 -1.92 -18.69 -4.99
N LEU A 58 -0.89 -17.96 -4.60
CA LEU A 58 -0.71 -16.55 -4.94
C LEU A 58 0.49 -16.39 -5.88
N SER A 59 0.24 -16.07 -7.15
CA SER A 59 1.32 -15.90 -8.12
C SER A 59 2.29 -14.78 -7.68
N PRO A 60 3.60 -14.86 -8.04
CA PRO A 60 4.55 -13.76 -7.82
C PRO A 60 4.01 -12.41 -8.33
N ALA A 61 3.46 -12.39 -9.54
CA ALA A 61 2.89 -11.18 -10.13
C ALA A 61 1.73 -10.60 -9.31
N THR A 62 0.90 -11.44 -8.70
CA THR A 62 -0.19 -10.97 -7.83
C THR A 62 0.36 -10.37 -6.54
N ARG A 63 1.37 -10.99 -5.94
CA ARG A 63 2.05 -10.48 -4.73
C ARG A 63 2.66 -9.10 -4.98
N GLU A 64 3.35 -8.95 -6.11
CA GLU A 64 3.97 -7.69 -6.53
C GLU A 64 2.92 -6.59 -6.75
N LYS A 65 1.79 -6.90 -7.40
CA LYS A 65 0.69 -5.94 -7.58
C LYS A 65 0.08 -5.51 -6.24
N LEU A 66 -0.15 -6.46 -5.33
CA LEU A 66 -0.69 -6.16 -4.00
C LEU A 66 0.26 -5.25 -3.20
N LEU A 67 1.58 -5.53 -3.24
CA LEU A 67 2.59 -4.67 -2.63
C LEU A 67 2.58 -3.27 -3.26
N ALA A 68 2.61 -3.19 -4.59
CA ALA A 68 2.63 -1.93 -5.32
C ALA A 68 1.40 -1.06 -4.98
N ASP A 69 0.20 -1.64 -5.02
CA ASP A 69 -1.04 -0.93 -4.68
C ASP A 69 -1.06 -0.48 -3.21
N THR A 70 -0.66 -1.37 -2.28
CA THR A 70 -0.60 -1.03 -0.84
C THR A 70 0.38 0.10 -0.59
N LEU A 71 1.56 0.05 -1.20
CA LEU A 71 2.55 1.11 -1.10
C LEU A 71 2.03 2.44 -1.63
N MET A 72 1.39 2.44 -2.81
CA MET A 72 0.78 3.64 -3.37
C MET A 72 -0.30 4.21 -2.44
N GLU A 73 -1.15 3.36 -1.86
CA GLU A 73 -2.15 3.81 -0.89
C GLU A 73 -1.51 4.43 0.36
N MET A 74 -0.44 3.83 0.89
CA MET A 74 0.24 4.36 2.08
C MET A 74 0.94 5.69 1.79
N LEU A 75 1.60 5.81 0.63
CA LEU A 75 2.18 7.08 0.18
C LEU A 75 1.12 8.16 0.06
N LEU A 76 0.00 7.87 -0.61
CA LEU A 76 -1.09 8.82 -0.76
C LEU A 76 -1.66 9.26 0.59
N ARG A 77 -1.90 8.32 1.52
CA ARG A 77 -2.39 8.63 2.87
C ARG A 77 -1.42 9.51 3.64
N GLY A 78 -0.13 9.21 3.59
CA GLY A 78 0.92 10.02 4.23
C GLY A 78 0.96 11.44 3.68
N LEU A 79 0.92 11.60 2.36
CA LEU A 79 0.91 12.91 1.72
C LEU A 79 -0.37 13.70 2.00
N LYS A 80 -1.55 13.07 1.96
CA LYS A 80 -2.81 13.71 2.37
C LYS A 80 -2.73 14.22 3.82
N HIS A 81 -2.13 13.45 4.72
CA HIS A 81 -1.92 13.88 6.10
C HIS A 81 -0.96 15.08 6.18
N MET A 82 0.14 15.08 5.41
CA MET A 82 1.07 16.21 5.36
C MET A 82 0.40 17.48 4.83
N VAL A 83 -0.43 17.36 3.80
CA VAL A 83 -1.21 18.50 3.26
C VAL A 83 -2.21 19.01 4.29
N ALA A 84 -2.97 18.12 4.91
CA ALA A 84 -3.94 18.48 5.95
C ALA A 84 -3.30 19.09 7.21
N SER A 85 -2.01 18.79 7.45
CA SER A 85 -1.23 19.33 8.57
C SER A 85 -0.36 20.51 8.18
N GLU A 86 -0.55 21.09 6.98
CA GLU A 86 0.20 22.23 6.45
C GLU A 86 1.73 22.01 6.34
N LEU A 87 2.17 20.74 6.34
CA LEU A 87 3.58 20.34 6.16
C LEU A 87 3.98 20.25 4.69
N LEU A 88 2.99 20.20 3.79
CA LEU A 88 3.18 20.14 2.34
C LEU A 88 2.10 20.98 1.65
N PRO A 89 2.45 21.93 0.76
CA PRO A 89 1.45 22.61 -0.06
C PRO A 89 0.67 21.63 -0.95
N ALA A 90 -0.63 21.83 -1.09
CA ALA A 90 -1.51 20.90 -1.80
C ALA A 90 -1.08 20.69 -3.27
N GLU A 91 -0.60 21.74 -3.93
CA GLU A 91 -0.07 21.73 -5.30
C GLU A 91 1.17 20.85 -5.46
N HIS A 92 1.92 20.61 -4.37
CA HIS A 92 3.09 19.74 -4.39
C HIS A 92 2.76 18.27 -4.14
N MET A 93 1.52 17.93 -3.75
CA MET A 93 1.17 16.55 -3.42
C MET A 93 1.39 15.59 -4.59
N HIS A 94 0.93 15.97 -5.79
CA HIS A 94 1.08 15.15 -6.99
C HIS A 94 2.55 14.95 -7.43
N PRO A 95 3.38 16.00 -7.61
CA PRO A 95 4.79 15.82 -7.96
C PRO A 95 5.57 15.08 -6.88
N THR A 96 5.29 15.31 -5.58
CA THR A 96 5.92 14.54 -4.49
C THR A 96 5.52 13.07 -4.56
N PHE A 97 4.24 12.76 -4.81
CA PHE A 97 3.80 11.37 -4.98
C PHE A 97 4.55 10.68 -6.13
N ALA A 98 4.64 11.34 -7.30
CA ALA A 98 5.32 10.78 -8.46
C ALA A 98 6.82 10.53 -8.17
N HIS A 99 7.49 11.48 -7.52
CA HIS A 99 8.87 11.36 -7.11
C HIS A 99 9.09 10.17 -6.16
N GLU A 100 8.33 10.11 -5.06
CA GLU A 100 8.45 9.02 -4.08
C GLU A 100 8.12 7.66 -4.69
N LEU A 101 7.09 7.58 -5.54
CA LEU A 101 6.72 6.35 -6.21
C LEU A 101 7.85 5.81 -7.10
N GLN A 102 8.53 6.69 -7.83
CA GLN A 102 9.68 6.31 -8.66
C GLN A 102 10.81 5.73 -7.80
N HIS A 103 11.15 6.39 -6.69
CA HIS A 103 12.17 5.88 -5.77
C HIS A 103 11.79 4.50 -5.23
N TRP A 104 10.55 4.35 -4.76
CA TRP A 104 10.07 3.08 -4.25
C TRP A 104 10.02 1.97 -5.31
N GLN A 105 9.63 2.29 -6.54
CA GLN A 105 9.67 1.35 -7.66
C GLN A 105 11.10 0.82 -7.86
N GLN A 106 12.08 1.72 -7.89
CA GLN A 106 13.49 1.36 -8.08
C GLN A 106 14.01 0.52 -6.91
N THR A 107 13.77 0.94 -5.66
CA THR A 107 14.25 0.21 -4.48
C THR A 107 13.57 -1.16 -4.33
N LEU A 108 12.27 -1.26 -4.63
CA LEU A 108 11.57 -2.53 -4.61
C LEU A 108 11.91 -3.41 -5.82
N ASN A 109 12.56 -2.87 -6.85
CA ASN A 109 12.84 -3.54 -8.11
C ASN A 109 11.58 -4.17 -8.72
N LEU A 110 10.47 -3.41 -8.69
CA LEU A 110 9.18 -3.85 -9.22
C LEU A 110 8.98 -3.29 -10.63
N PRO A 111 8.46 -4.09 -11.57
CA PRO A 111 8.08 -3.57 -12.89
C PRO A 111 7.00 -2.49 -12.75
N ILE A 112 7.11 -1.40 -13.52
CA ILE A 112 6.10 -0.33 -13.52
C ILE A 112 4.68 -0.85 -13.83
N THR A 113 4.57 -1.95 -14.58
CA THR A 113 3.30 -2.62 -14.91
C THR A 113 2.58 -3.22 -13.70
N ARG A 114 3.23 -3.28 -12.54
CA ARG A 114 2.63 -3.72 -11.27
C ARG A 114 1.90 -2.60 -10.54
N PHE A 115 2.21 -1.35 -10.84
CA PHE A 115 1.65 -0.20 -10.15
C PHE A 115 0.33 0.24 -10.76
N GLY A 116 -0.55 0.72 -9.88
CA GLY A 116 -1.79 1.41 -10.22
C GLY A 116 -1.54 2.78 -10.83
N ARG A 117 -2.57 3.62 -10.79
CA ARG A 117 -2.47 5.03 -11.17
C ARG A 117 -3.03 5.88 -10.04
N LEU A 118 -2.44 7.06 -9.85
CA LEU A 118 -3.05 8.10 -9.04
C LEU A 118 -4.07 8.81 -9.94
N GLU A 119 -5.33 8.82 -9.52
CA GLU A 119 -6.43 9.44 -10.23
C GLU A 119 -7.12 10.44 -9.29
N VAL A 120 -8.01 11.27 -9.84
CA VAL A 120 -8.85 12.23 -9.11
C VAL A 120 -10.30 11.88 -9.39
N ASP A 121 -11.14 11.85 -8.37
CA ASP A 121 -12.56 11.60 -8.54
C ASP A 121 -13.35 12.89 -8.87
N ASN A 122 -14.66 12.75 -9.06
CA ASN A 122 -15.55 13.86 -9.42
C ASN A 122 -15.66 14.94 -8.31
N GLN A 123 -15.19 14.65 -7.10
CA GLN A 123 -15.18 15.57 -5.96
C GLN A 123 -13.82 16.27 -5.81
N GLY A 124 -12.86 15.97 -6.68
CA GLY A 124 -11.50 16.50 -6.59
C GLY A 124 -10.60 15.68 -5.65
N GLU A 125 -11.06 14.53 -5.15
CA GLU A 125 -10.31 13.72 -4.22
C GLU A 125 -9.39 12.73 -4.93
N HIS A 126 -8.13 12.74 -4.53
CA HIS A 126 -7.14 11.80 -5.04
C HIS A 126 -7.38 10.38 -4.52
N TYR A 127 -7.29 9.39 -5.40
CA TYR A 127 -7.37 7.96 -5.07
C TYR A 127 -6.44 7.11 -5.94
N ILE A 128 -6.15 5.89 -5.49
CA ILE A 128 -5.35 4.93 -6.27
C ILE A 128 -6.28 4.03 -7.08
N GLN A 129 -6.18 4.11 -8.40
CA GLN A 129 -6.73 3.11 -9.30
C GLN A 129 -5.80 1.89 -9.31
N ARG A 130 -6.19 0.86 -8.56
CA ARG A 130 -5.35 -0.32 -8.29
C ARG A 130 -5.17 -1.22 -9.50
N ARG A 131 -4.11 -2.04 -9.49
CA ARG A 131 -3.91 -3.15 -10.44
C ARG A 131 -4.37 -4.49 -9.91
N SER A 132 -4.29 -4.69 -8.60
CA SER A 132 -4.74 -5.89 -7.92
C SER A 132 -6.24 -5.79 -7.64
N CYS A 133 -6.96 -6.86 -7.96
CA CYS A 133 -8.32 -7.02 -7.47
C CYS A 133 -8.20 -7.54 -6.03
N CYS A 134 -8.87 -6.87 -5.09
CA CYS A 134 -9.00 -7.38 -3.72
C CYS A 134 -9.83 -8.69 -3.66
N MET A 135 -10.40 -9.13 -4.79
CA MET A 135 -11.29 -10.29 -4.93
C MET A 135 -12.48 -10.26 -3.96
N HIS A 136 -12.81 -9.07 -3.44
CA HIS A 136 -14.04 -8.80 -2.72
C HIS A 136 -15.16 -8.55 -3.76
N TYR A 137 -15.42 -9.55 -4.60
CA TYR A 137 -16.29 -9.43 -5.79
C TYR A 137 -17.78 -9.27 -5.47
N LYS A 138 -18.16 -9.18 -4.20
CA LYS A 138 -19.50 -8.82 -3.74
C LYS A 138 -19.39 -8.08 -2.43
N ARG A 139 -19.23 -6.76 -2.49
CA ARG A 139 -19.79 -5.93 -1.42
C ARG A 139 -21.26 -6.33 -1.27
N ALA A 140 -21.82 -6.25 -0.06
CA ALA A 140 -23.22 -6.62 0.17
C ALA A 140 -24.21 -5.88 -0.75
N ASP A 141 -23.81 -4.69 -1.24
CA ASP A 141 -24.55 -3.86 -2.19
C ASP A 141 -24.34 -4.23 -3.67
N GLY A 142 -23.53 -5.25 -3.98
CA GLY A 142 -23.18 -5.64 -5.35
C GLY A 142 -22.24 -4.66 -6.08
N GLY A 143 -21.78 -3.61 -5.39
CA GLY A 143 -20.93 -2.58 -5.96
C GLY A 143 -19.44 -2.93 -5.98
N TYR A 144 -18.67 -2.11 -6.69
CA TYR A 144 -17.21 -2.17 -6.69
C TYR A 144 -16.63 -1.41 -5.48
N CYS A 145 -15.46 -1.84 -5.01
CA CYS A 145 -14.67 -1.04 -4.07
C CYS A 145 -14.05 0.17 -4.79
N GLN A 146 -13.75 1.23 -4.06
CA GLN A 146 -13.04 2.39 -4.60
C GLN A 146 -11.70 1.95 -5.21
N GLY A 147 -11.38 2.45 -6.41
CA GLY A 147 -10.17 2.08 -7.15
C GLY A 147 -10.12 0.61 -7.58
N CYS A 148 -11.27 -0.07 -7.75
CA CYS A 148 -11.30 -1.46 -8.23
C CYS A 148 -10.81 -1.54 -9.70
N PRO A 149 -9.87 -2.44 -10.05
CA PRO A 149 -9.44 -2.61 -11.44
C PRO A 149 -10.54 -3.12 -12.38
N ASN A 150 -11.58 -3.73 -11.83
CA ASN A 150 -12.71 -4.28 -12.59
C ASN A 150 -13.90 -3.31 -12.68
N ALA A 151 -13.83 -2.15 -12.03
CA ALA A 151 -14.86 -1.14 -12.18
C ALA A 151 -14.89 -0.67 -13.65
N PRO A 152 -16.07 -0.43 -14.23
CA PRO A 152 -16.16 0.25 -15.51
C PRO A 152 -15.42 1.58 -15.39
N LEU A 153 -14.49 1.85 -16.33
CA LEU A 153 -13.89 3.18 -16.43
C LEU A 153 -15.05 4.18 -16.55
N SER A 154 -15.19 5.08 -15.58
CA SER A 154 -16.08 6.23 -15.72
C SER A 154 -15.63 6.97 -16.97
N LYS A 155 -16.48 6.94 -18.01
CA LYS A 155 -16.29 7.73 -19.22
C LYS A 155 -16.44 9.21 -18.91
#